data_AF-A0A7D5DZI1-F1
#
_entry.id   AF-A0A7D5DZI1-F1
#
_cell.length_a   1.000
_cell.length_b   1.000
_cell.length_c   1.000
_cell.angle_alpha   90.00
_cell.angle_beta   90.00
_cell.angle_gamma   90.00
#
_symmetry.space_group_name_H-M   'P 1'
#
loop_
_entity.id
_entity.type
_entity.pdbx_description
1 polymer ?
#
loop_
_entity_poly.entity_id
_entity_poly.type
_entity_poly.pdbx_seq_one_letter_code
_entity_poly.pdbx_strand_id
1 'polypeptide(L)'
;MKRLIIHGDPGVRNGAVIERDGDEKVLFGVTRNGDWHGPERVQLWCVMGDREEYEDYEKRNYIPHWLDVETVDAEDVTVVTESETSLSFD
;
A
#
# COMPACT_ATOMS: atom_id res chain seq x y z
N MET A 1 5.26 9.37 -1.99
CA MET A 1 4.99 7.94 -2.26
C MET A 1 6.16 7.09 -1.79
N LYS A 2 5.87 5.91 -1.24
CA LYS A 2 6.83 4.88 -0.81
C LYS A 2 6.40 3.52 -1.31
N ARG A 3 7.35 2.57 -1.39
CA ARG A 3 7.07 1.14 -1.54
C ARG A 3 6.91 0.55 -0.15
N LEU A 4 5.70 0.17 0.23
CA LEU A 4 5.46 -0.59 1.47
C LEU A 4 5.39 -2.08 1.15
N ILE A 5 6.18 -2.90 1.85
CA ILE A 5 6.11 -4.36 1.78
C ILE A 5 5.53 -4.86 3.09
N ILE A 6 4.32 -5.43 3.02
CA ILE A 6 3.65 -6.04 4.17
C ILE A 6 3.92 -7.55 4.11
N HIS A 7 4.48 -8.11 5.17
CA HIS A 7 4.66 -9.54 5.31
C HIS A 7 3.40 -10.15 5.97
N GLY A 8 2.63 -10.89 5.18
CA GLY A 8 1.29 -11.36 5.53
C GLY A 8 0.19 -10.62 4.75
N ASP A 9 -1.06 -10.79 5.16
CA ASP A 9 -2.22 -10.13 4.55
C ASP A 9 -3.11 -9.52 5.66
N PRO A 10 -3.12 -8.18 5.83
CA PRO A 10 -3.97 -7.49 6.79
C PRO A 10 -5.38 -7.21 6.24
N GLY A 11 -5.78 -7.78 5.09
CA GLY A 11 -7.11 -7.61 4.51
C GLY A 11 -7.25 -6.40 3.56
N VAL A 12 -6.18 -5.66 3.30
CA VAL A 12 -6.22 -4.42 2.50
C VAL A 12 -6.26 -4.66 0.99
N ARG A 13 -6.90 -3.75 0.26
CA ARG A 13 -6.93 -3.70 -1.22
C ARG A 13 -6.52 -2.31 -1.74
N ASN A 14 -6.52 -2.12 -3.05
CA ASN A 14 -6.27 -0.80 -3.65
C ASN A 14 -7.23 0.23 -3.06
N GLY A 15 -6.68 1.39 -2.69
CA GLY A 15 -7.42 2.46 -2.01
C GLY A 15 -7.63 2.24 -0.53
N ALA A 16 -7.09 1.19 0.10
CA ALA A 16 -7.11 1.07 1.56
C ALA A 16 -6.40 2.25 2.24
N VAL A 17 -6.84 2.61 3.45
CA VAL A 17 -6.17 3.60 4.30
C VAL A 17 -5.64 2.89 5.53
N ILE A 18 -4.38 3.15 5.87
CA ILE A 18 -3.68 2.61 7.04
C ILE A 18 -3.06 3.75 7.84
N GLU A 19 -2.84 3.53 9.14
CA GLU A 19 -2.01 4.45 9.94
C GLU A 19 -0.54 4.05 9.84
N ARG A 20 0.33 5.02 9.52
CA ARG A 20 1.78 4.85 9.58
C ARG A 20 2.48 6.10 10.08
N ASP A 21 3.43 5.89 10.98
CA ASP A 21 4.21 6.96 11.62
C ASP A 21 3.35 8.08 12.27
N GLY A 22 2.11 7.75 12.65
CA GLY A 22 1.15 8.69 13.23
C GLY A 22 0.24 9.42 12.23
N ASP A 23 0.35 9.12 10.93
CA ASP A 23 -0.46 9.72 9.86
C ASP A 23 -1.23 8.67 9.06
N GLU A 24 -2.37 9.04 8.48
CA GLU A 24 -3.10 8.20 7.53
C GLU A 24 -2.39 8.19 6.16
N LYS A 25 -2.23 7.00 5.58
CA LYS A 25 -1.66 6.80 4.25
C LYS A 25 -2.57 5.92 3.40
N VAL A 26 -2.66 6.25 2.11
CA VAL A 26 -3.45 5.51 1.13
C VAL A 26 -2.57 4.48 0.42
N LEU A 27 -3.06 3.26 0.26
CA LEU A 27 -2.44 2.21 -0.55
C LEU A 27 -2.96 2.28 -1.99
N PHE A 28 -2.33 3.11 -2.81
CA PHE A 28 -2.72 3.35 -4.21
C PHE A 28 -2.67 2.10 -5.09
N GLY A 29 -1.72 1.22 -4.84
CA GLY A 29 -1.61 -0.08 -5.51
C GLY A 29 -1.22 -1.14 -4.51
N VAL A 30 -1.78 -2.33 -4.64
CA VAL A 30 -1.54 -3.51 -3.79
C VAL A 30 -1.34 -4.71 -4.70
N THR A 31 -0.15 -5.31 -4.65
CA THR A 31 0.17 -6.53 -5.39
C THR A 31 0.43 -7.66 -4.40
N ARG A 32 -0.32 -8.76 -4.50
CA ARG A 32 -0.08 -9.96 -3.71
C ARG A 32 1.00 -10.83 -4.35
N ASN A 33 1.97 -11.26 -3.54
CA ASN A 33 3.10 -12.06 -3.97
C ASN A 33 3.28 -13.28 -3.06
N GLY A 34 3.86 -14.35 -3.62
CA GLY A 34 4.25 -15.54 -2.87
C GLY A 34 3.18 -16.64 -2.75
N ASP A 35 2.06 -16.54 -3.48
CA ASP A 35 1.01 -17.58 -3.46
C ASP A 35 1.46 -18.94 -4.03
N TRP A 36 2.52 -18.97 -4.84
CA TRP A 36 3.05 -20.19 -5.45
C TRP A 36 4.59 -20.22 -5.35
N HIS A 37 5.14 -21.25 -4.71
CA HIS A 37 6.58 -21.35 -4.37
C HIS A 37 7.15 -20.09 -3.68
N GLY A 38 6.34 -19.44 -2.86
CA GLY A 38 6.73 -18.26 -2.10
C GLY A 38 7.33 -18.55 -0.73
N PRO A 39 7.65 -17.49 0.03
CA PRO A 39 8.03 -17.60 1.43
C PRO A 39 6.90 -18.18 2.30
N GLU A 40 7.20 -18.48 3.57
CA GLU A 40 6.23 -19.07 4.53
C GLU A 40 4.92 -18.28 4.63
N ARG A 41 4.99 -16.96 4.52
CA ARG A 41 3.84 -16.05 4.47
C ARG A 41 3.87 -15.24 3.17
N VAL A 42 2.68 -14.98 2.61
CA VAL A 42 2.51 -14.09 1.46
C VAL A 42 3.05 -12.68 1.75
N GLN A 43 3.30 -11.90 0.71
CA GLN A 43 3.67 -10.51 0.86
C GLN A 43 2.76 -9.62 0.02
N LEU A 44 2.32 -8.50 0.57
CA LEU A 44 1.70 -7.44 -0.20
C LEU A 44 2.73 -6.38 -0.52
N TRP A 45 2.89 -6.06 -1.80
CA TRP A 45 3.74 -4.97 -2.27
C TRP A 45 2.86 -3.80 -2.66
N CYS A 46 2.91 -2.76 -1.84
CA CYS A 46 2.03 -1.63 -1.93
C CYS A 46 2.77 -0.38 -2.43
N VAL A 47 2.09 0.46 -3.20
CA VAL A 47 2.48 1.86 -3.39
C VAL A 47 1.66 2.68 -2.40
N MET A 48 2.33 3.25 -1.41
CA MET A 48 1.73 4.00 -0.32
C MET A 48 2.01 5.49 -0.49
N GLY A 49 1.06 6.36 -0.20
CA GLY A 49 1.28 7.81 -0.25
C GLY A 49 0.23 8.60 0.52
N ASP A 50 0.46 9.91 0.59
CA ASP A 50 -0.53 10.88 1.05
C ASP A 50 -1.62 11.08 0.00
N ARG A 51 -2.85 11.41 0.39
CA ARG A 51 -4.00 11.51 -0.54
C ARG A 51 -3.72 12.45 -1.72
N GLU A 52 -2.99 13.53 -1.49
CA GLU A 52 -2.59 14.52 -2.49
C GLU A 52 -1.66 13.95 -3.58
N GLU A 53 -0.94 12.86 -3.30
CA GLU A 53 -0.02 12.21 -4.25
C GLU A 53 -0.73 11.26 -5.23
N TYR A 54 -2.05 11.06 -5.10
CA TYR A 54 -2.79 10.12 -5.93
C TYR A 54 -2.74 10.47 -7.44
N GLU A 55 -2.82 11.75 -7.79
CA GLU A 55 -2.74 12.18 -9.18
C GLU A 55 -1.38 11.82 -9.81
N ASP A 56 -0.30 11.95 -9.04
CA ASP A 56 1.03 11.55 -9.49
C ASP A 56 1.15 10.03 -9.65
N TYR A 57 0.50 9.26 -8.77
CA TYR A 57 0.39 7.82 -8.92
C TYR A 57 -0.35 7.43 -10.22
N GLU A 58 -1.56 7.97 -10.44
CA GLU A 58 -2.42 7.70 -11.60
C GLU A 58 -1.73 8.05 -12.91
N LYS A 59 -1.12 9.24 -12.97
CA LYS A 59 -0.40 9.72 -14.16
C LYS A 59 0.98 9.11 -14.32
N ARG A 60 1.42 8.30 -13.35
CA ARG A 60 2.76 7.69 -13.29
C ARG A 60 3.88 8.75 -13.35
N ASN A 61 3.69 9.87 -12.65
CA ASN A 61 4.68 10.94 -12.49
C ASN A 61 5.78 10.58 -11.46
N TYR A 62 6.21 9.32 -11.44
CA TYR A 62 7.23 8.82 -10.53
C TYR A 62 7.94 7.62 -11.17
N ILE A 63 9.14 7.32 -10.67
CA ILE A 63 9.87 6.13 -11.10
C ILE A 63 9.74 5.06 -10.01
N PRO A 64 9.06 3.92 -10.28
CA PRO A 64 8.80 2.90 -9.25
C PRO A 64 10.04 2.36 -8.53
N HIS A 65 11.19 2.34 -9.21
CA HIS A 65 12.47 1.88 -8.66
C HIS A 65 13.16 2.89 -7.74
N TRP A 66 12.69 4.15 -7.70
CA TRP A 66 13.25 5.22 -6.86
C TRP A 66 12.43 5.47 -5.59
N LEU A 67 11.32 4.76 -5.39
CA LEU A 67 10.55 4.86 -4.17
C LEU A 67 11.34 4.25 -3.01
N ASP A 68 11.46 4.99 -1.91
CA ASP A 68 11.98 4.46 -0.66
C ASP A 68 11.13 3.27 -0.21
N VAL A 69 11.81 2.25 0.34
CA VAL A 69 11.18 0.99 0.75
C VAL A 69 11.01 0.97 2.26
N GLU A 70 9.81 0.61 2.70
CA GLU A 70 9.47 0.31 4.09
C GLU A 70 8.89 -1.11 4.17
N THR A 71 9.16 -1.80 5.28
CA THR A 71 8.67 -3.16 5.52
C THR A 71 7.95 -3.26 6.85
N VAL A 72 6.88 -4.04 6.92
CA VAL A 72 6.07 -4.23 8.14
C VAL A 72 5.45 -5.63 8.16
N ASP A 73 5.18 -6.16 9.35
CA ASP A 73 4.39 -7.38 9.51
C ASP A 73 2.90 -7.07 9.47
N ALA A 74 2.07 -7.97 8.92
CA ALA A 74 0.64 -7.71 8.75
C ALA A 74 -0.08 -7.42 10.08
N GLU A 75 0.35 -8.06 11.16
CA GLU A 75 -0.14 -7.84 12.52
C GLU A 75 0.16 -6.43 13.09
N ASP A 76 1.15 -5.73 12.54
CA ASP A 76 1.55 -4.38 12.95
C ASP A 76 0.94 -3.27 12.05
N VAL A 77 0.03 -3.64 11.14
CA VAL A 77 -0.69 -2.70 10.27
C VAL A 77 -2.01 -2.33 10.91
N THR A 78 -2.16 -1.07 11.32
CA THR A 78 -3.46 -0.52 11.70
C THR A 78 -4.22 -0.13 10.42
N VAL A 79 -5.28 -0.88 10.12
CA VAL A 79 -6.15 -0.60 8.97
C VAL A 79 -7.29 0.33 9.40
N VAL A 80 -7.39 1.48 8.76
CA VAL A 80 -8.49 2.45 8.95
C VAL A 80 -9.68 2.10 8.05
N THR A 81 -9.40 1.77 6.77
CA THR A 81 -10.38 1.19 5.84
C THR A 81 -9.73 0.14 4.94
N GLU A 82 -10.42 -0.98 4.71
CA GLU A 82 -9.93 -2.08 3.87
C GLU A 82 -9.89 -1.73 2.38
N SER A 83 -10.72 -0.77 1.96
CA SER A 83 -10.73 -0.18 0.62
C SER A 83 -11.59 1.09 0.58
N GLU A 84 -11.07 2.18 0.02
CA GLU A 84 -11.85 3.37 -0.31
C GLU A 84 -12.47 3.17 -1.71
N THR A 85 -13.72 2.69 -1.74
CA THR A 85 -14.47 2.39 -2.98
C THR A 85 -14.72 3.65 -3.84
N SER A 86 -14.52 4.84 -3.28
CA SER A 86 -14.74 6.14 -3.92
C SER A 86 -13.51 7.02 -3.79
N LEU A 87 -12.43 6.68 -4.47
CA LEU A 87 -11.47 7.68 -4.94
C LEU A 87 -12.10 8.45 -6.12
N SER A 88 -13.28 9.04 -5.89
CA SER A 88 -13.90 10.01 -6.78
C SER A 88 -13.35 11.38 -6.39
N PHE A 89 -12.45 11.89 -7.22
CA PHE A 89 -11.97 13.26 -7.13
C PHE A 89 -12.92 14.13 -7.97
N ASP A 90 -13.56 15.12 -7.33
CA ASP A 90 -14.29 16.19 -8.02
C ASP A 90 -13.35 17.04 -8.91
#